data_AF-A0A0G1WUF9-F1
#
_entry.id   AF-A0A0G1WUF9-F1
#
_cell.length_a   1.000
_cell.length_b   1.000
_cell.length_c   1.000
_cell.angle_alpha   90.00
_cell.angle_beta   90.00
_cell.angle_gamma   90.00
#
_symmetry.space_group_name_H-M   'P 1'
#
loop_
_entity.id
_entity.type
_entity.pdbx_description
1 polymer ?
#
loop_
_entity_poly.entity_id
_entity_poly.type
_entity_poly.pdbx_seq_one_letter_code
_entity_poly.pdbx_strand_id
1 'polypeptide(L)' 'MKIERFWVVTKPGPDSVLADVCFETGAKGLCRQVLGGLGEHEIHALYTGRGEAEKEAKRLLAFGGRDAGAEAGA' A
#
# COMPACT_ATOMS: atom_id res chain seq x y z
N MET A 1 -8.11 -15.98 -17.52
CA MET A 1 -7.00 -15.01 -17.42
C MET A 1 -6.31 -15.23 -16.08
N LYS A 2 -4.99 -15.49 -16.07
CA LYS A 2 -4.22 -15.71 -14.84
C LYS A 2 -3.46 -14.41 -14.54
N ILE A 3 -3.76 -13.76 -13.42
CA ILE A 3 -3.04 -12.55 -12.99
C ILE A 3 -1.74 -13.02 -12.34
N GLU A 4 -0.62 -12.84 -13.03
CA GLU A 4 0.70 -13.21 -12.51
C GLU A 4 1.30 -12.13 -11.61
N ARG A 5 0.97 -10.86 -11.90
CA ARG A 5 1.41 -9.69 -11.15
C ARG A 5 0.29 -8.68 -11.00
N PHE A 6 0.35 -7.95 -9.90
CA PHE A 6 -0.53 -6.84 -9.54
C PHE A 6 0.25 -5.85 -8.68
N TRP A 7 -0.29 -4.65 -8.56
CA TRP A 7 0.25 -3.58 -7.74
C TRP A 7 -0.49 -3.54 -6.41
N VAL A 8 0.27 -3.45 -5.32
CA VAL A 8 -0.24 -3.31 -3.96
C VAL A 8 -0.03 -1.88 -3.54
N VAL A 9 -1.10 -1.26 -3.04
CA VAL A 9 -1.03 0.04 -2.37
C VAL A 9 -1.28 -0.16 -0.88
N THR A 10 -0.38 0.32 -0.04
CA THR A 10 -0.52 0.29 1.43
C THR A 10 -0.77 1.69 1.98
N LYS A 11 -1.27 1.74 3.23
CA LYS A 11 -1.45 3.01 3.94
C LYS A 11 -0.06 3.59 4.30
N PRO A 12 0.21 4.87 3.97
CA PRO A 12 1.48 5.50 4.32
C PRO A 12 1.60 5.76 5.82
N GLY A 13 2.81 5.60 6.35
CA GLY A 13 3.24 6.22 7.61
C GLY A 13 3.79 7.64 7.38
N PRO A 14 4.17 8.35 8.46
CA PRO A 14 4.60 9.76 8.40
C PRO A 14 5.78 10.02 7.45
N ASP A 15 6.74 9.09 7.38
CA ASP A 15 7.96 9.21 6.59
C ASP A 15 7.94 8.34 5.32
N SER A 16 6.80 7.74 5.00
CA SER A 16 6.69 6.87 3.83
C SER A 16 6.93 7.63 2.53
N VAL A 17 7.66 7.00 1.62
CA VAL A 17 7.80 7.43 0.23
C VAL A 17 7.01 6.50 -0.71
N LEU A 18 6.89 6.89 -1.98
CA LEU A 18 6.12 6.12 -2.98
C LEU A 18 6.55 4.66 -3.09
N ALA A 19 7.85 4.37 -2.96
CA ALA A 19 8.38 3.01 -3.03
C ALA A 19 7.96 2.13 -1.85
N ASP A 20 7.66 2.73 -0.69
CA ASP A 20 7.22 2.00 0.51
C ASP A 20 5.76 1.57 0.39
N VAL A 21 4.95 2.41 -0.28
CA VAL A 21 3.50 2.24 -0.32
C VAL A 21 2.95 1.72 -1.63
N CYS A 22 3.76 1.64 -2.69
CA CYS A 22 3.30 1.21 -4.01
C CYS A 22 4.33 0.30 -4.68
N PHE A 23 4.05 -1.00 -4.71
CA PHE A 23 4.96 -2.00 -5.26
C PHE A 23 4.24 -3.07 -6.07
N GLU A 24 4.92 -3.61 -7.08
CA GLU A 24 4.44 -4.72 -7.88
C GLU A 24 4.82 -6.06 -7.25
N THR A 25 3.88 -7.00 -7.18
CA THR A 25 4.13 -8.36 -6.72
C THR A 25 3.14 -9.35 -7.33
N GLY A 26 3.36 -10.64 -7.11
CA GLY A 26 2.34 -11.68 -7.31
C GLY A 26 1.82 -12.20 -5.97
N ALA A 27 0.87 -13.14 -6.01
CA ALA A 27 0.24 -13.69 -4.81
C ALA A 27 1.24 -14.26 -3.80
N LYS A 28 2.22 -15.06 -4.26
CA LYS A 28 3.29 -15.59 -3.40
C LYS A 28 4.15 -14.49 -2.77
N GLY A 29 4.40 -13.40 -3.49
CA GLY A 29 5.16 -12.28 -2.96
C GLY A 29 4.36 -11.49 -1.92
N LEU A 30 3.07 -11.27 -2.15
CA LEU A 30 2.19 -10.65 -1.15
C LEU A 30 2.08 -11.51 0.12
N CYS A 31 1.92 -12.82 0.00
CA CYS A 31 1.94 -13.72 1.18
C CYS A 31 3.24 -13.59 1.98
N ARG A 32 4.39 -13.44 1.32
CA ARG A 32 5.67 -13.21 2.02
C ARG A 32 5.72 -11.86 2.73
N GLN A 33 5.15 -10.81 2.16
CA GLN A 33 5.03 -9.51 2.83
C GLN A 33 4.17 -9.64 4.10
N VAL A 34 3.03 -10.32 4.02
CA VAL A 34 2.14 -10.56 5.17
C VAL A 34 2.84 -11.38 6.26
N LEU A 35 3.52 -12.47 5.89
CA LEU A 35 4.32 -13.26 6.83
C LEU A 35 5.51 -12.47 7.40
N GLY A 36 5.98 -11.45 6.67
CA GLY A 36 7.05 -10.54 7.07
C GLY A 36 6.59 -9.39 7.97
N GLY A 37 5.28 -9.30 8.26
CA GLY A 37 4.72 -8.30 9.18
C GLY A 37 3.77 -7.29 8.54
N LEU A 38 3.54 -7.33 7.23
CA LEU A 38 2.51 -6.48 6.61
C LEU A 38 1.12 -6.92 7.07
N GLY A 39 0.44 -6.06 7.83
CA GLY A 39 -0.93 -6.28 8.27
C GLY A 39 -1.92 -6.18 7.11
N GLU A 40 -2.91 -7.08 7.06
CA GLU A 40 -3.97 -6.99 6.05
C GLU A 40 -4.71 -5.65 6.08
N HIS A 41 -4.86 -5.06 7.28
CA HIS A 41 -5.47 -3.75 7.49
C HIS A 41 -4.63 -2.57 6.98
N GLU A 42 -3.34 -2.80 6.71
CA GLU A 42 -2.42 -1.82 6.12
C GLU A 42 -2.51 -1.83 4.59
N ILE A 43 -3.07 -2.88 3.98
CA ILE A 43 -3.35 -2.92 2.54
C ILE A 43 -4.54 -2.01 2.26
N HIS A 44 -4.33 -0.98 1.43
CA HIS A 44 -5.37 -0.07 1.00
C HIS A 44 -6.14 -0.64 -0.20
N ALA A 45 -5.42 -1.06 -1.24
CA ALA A 45 -6.02 -1.55 -2.47
C ALA A 45 -5.03 -2.36 -3.33
N LEU A 46 -5.59 -3.17 -4.24
CA LEU A 46 -4.86 -3.91 -5.28
C LEU A 46 -5.28 -3.42 -6.66
N TYR A 47 -4.31 -3.26 -7.55
CA TYR A 47 -4.52 -2.79 -8.92
C TYR A 47 -3.86 -3.71 -9.93
N THR A 48 -4.42 -3.81 -11.13
CA THR A 48 -3.77 -4.50 -12.26
C THR A 48 -2.88 -3.56 -13.08
N GLY A 49 -3.13 -2.24 -13.01
CA GLY A 49 -2.38 -1.21 -13.73
C GLY A 49 -1.50 -0.36 -12.83
N ARG A 50 -0.24 -0.16 -13.23
CA ARG A 50 0.73 0.70 -12.54
C ARG A 50 0.24 2.15 -12.38
N GLY A 51 -0.34 2.71 -13.44
CA GLY A 51 -0.75 4.13 -13.45
C GLY A 51 -1.85 4.43 -12.43
N GLU A 52 -2.80 3.52 -12.26
CA GLU A 52 -3.87 3.65 -11.25
C GLU A 52 -3.31 3.50 -9.84
N ALA A 53 -2.44 2.52 -9.61
CA ALA A 53 -1.78 2.30 -8.33
C ALA A 53 -0.93 3.51 -7.89
N GLU A 54 -0.07 4.03 -8.77
CA GLU A 54 0.75 5.19 -8.47
C GLU A 54 -0.09 6.44 -8.22
N LYS A 55 -1.20 6.62 -8.95
CA LYS A 55 -2.08 7.77 -8.75
C LYS A 55 -2.73 7.73 -7.37
N GLU A 56 -3.22 6.56 -6.94
CA GLU A 56 -3.80 6.42 -5.61
C GLU A 56 -2.73 6.54 -4.52
N ALA A 57 -1.56 5.92 -4.68
CA ALA A 57 -0.47 6.01 -3.71
C ALA A 57 0.01 7.46 -3.52
N LYS A 58 0.16 8.23 -4.61
CA LYS A 58 0.51 9.66 -4.54
C LYS A 58 -0.57 10.48 -3.84
N ARG A 59 -1.85 10.16 -4.07
CA ARG A 59 -2.97 10.77 -3.34
C ARG A 59 -2.84 10.46 -1.85
N LEU A 60 -2.66 9.20 -1.47
CA LEU A 60 -2.51 8.82 -0.06
C LEU A 60 -1.31 9.48 0.61
N LEU A 61 -0.17 9.60 -0.07
CA LEU A 61 0.99 10.30 0.49
C LEU A 61 0.73 11.80 0.72
N ALA A 62 -0.04 12.44 -0.17
CA ALA A 62 -0.40 13.84 -0.03
C ALA A 62 -1.42 14.12 1.10
N PHE A 63 -2.30 13.15 1.41
CA PHE A 63 -3.39 13.31 2.38
C PHE A 63 -3.14 12.58 3.71
N GLY A 64 -2.60 11.36 3.66
CA GLY A 64 -2.36 10.46 4.79
C GLY A 64 -1.24 10.92 5.74
N GLY A 65 -0.38 11.85 5.32
CA GLY A 65 0.54 12.54 6.22
C GLY A 65 -0.17 13.49 7.22
N ARG A 66 -1.49 13.73 7.07
CA ARG A 66 -2.26 14.64 7.94
C ARG A 66 -3.12 13.91 8.98
N ASP A 67 -3.40 12.62 8.78
CA ASP A 67 -4.35 11.85 9.62
C ASP A 67 -3.67 10.83 10.56
N ALA A 68 -2.37 10.56 10.39
CA ALA A 68 -1.59 9.66 11.26
C ALA A 68 -1.37 10.20 12.71
N GLY A 69 -2.03 11.29 13.08
CA GLY A 69 -2.04 11.85 14.44
C GLY A 69 -3.38 11.72 15.19
N ALA A 70 -4.41 11.09 14.60
CA ALA A 70 -5.77 11.12 15.17
C ALA A 70 -6.19 9.85 15.95
N GLU A 71 -5.39 8.78 15.97
CA GLU A 71 -5.73 7.55 16.71
C GLU A 71 -4.66 7.17 17.73
N ALA A 72 -4.43 8.05 18.71
CA ALA A 72 -3.77 7.73 19.97
C ALA A 72 -4.31 8.65 21.08
N GLY A 73 -5.55 8.44 21.50
CA GLY A 73 -6.11 9.18 22.62
C GLY A 73 -7.62 9.05 22.79
N ALA A 74 -8.05 7.95 23.40
CA ALA A 74 -9.23 7.87 24.28
C ALA A 74 -9.21 6.54 25.02
#